data_AF-A0AAV5Y5Y0-F1
#
_entry.id   AF-A0AAV5Y5Y0-F1
#
_cell.length_a   1.000
_cell.length_b   1.000
_cell.length_c   1.000
_cell.angle_alpha   90.00
_cell.angle_beta   90.00
_cell.angle_gamma   90.00
#
_symmetry.space_group_name_H-M   'P 1'
#
loop_
_entity.id
_entity.type
_entity.pdbx_description
1 polymer ?
#
loop_
_entity_poly.entity_id
_entity_poly.type
_entity_poly.pdbx_seq_one_letter_code
_entity_poly.pdbx_strand_id
1 'polypeptide(L)'
;MILLVVLLSLAAPAPIEANPLCRWFGVCLYSSRGFELTVVDAETGRPLSGVYAWAEWVQYGYHGTNGPLMIQEATSGDDGRLTFPSWGVRQGSRAGIDLGYDPAVILFRSGYRTLLVTNDVPLPGNEFASSRTFTRTGAALRLKSFQGSRMEWLDQLRQLVFPPLSTRVSDQQLAQFRSQYLYRLAIVSGEADLLPRSAPEVEQFKSTLHLTRRMLQGVPQ
;
A
#
# COMPACT_ATOMS: atom_id res chain seq x y z
N MET A 1 5.54 64.63 -5.41
CA MET A 1 6.66 64.30 -4.50
C MET A 1 6.05 64.05 -3.13
N ILE A 2 6.05 62.87 -2.50
CA ILE A 2 6.95 61.72 -2.56
C ILE A 2 6.12 60.45 -2.30
N LEU A 3 6.39 59.46 -3.15
CA LEU A 3 6.21 58.01 -3.07
C LEU A 3 5.89 57.43 -1.66
N LEU A 4 4.70 56.85 -1.49
CA LEU A 4 4.43 55.90 -0.40
C LEU A 4 4.84 54.50 -0.91
N VAL A 5 5.94 54.00 -0.37
CA VAL A 5 6.56 52.73 -0.78
C VAL A 5 5.66 51.57 -0.37
N VAL A 6 5.16 50.85 -1.38
CA VAL A 6 4.51 49.55 -1.26
C VAL A 6 5.57 48.52 -0.86
N LEU A 7 5.68 48.23 0.45
CA LEU A 7 6.39 47.06 0.96
C LEU A 7 5.48 45.84 0.86
N LEU A 8 5.24 45.38 -0.37
CA LEU A 8 4.77 44.02 -0.62
C LEU A 8 5.97 43.11 -0.39
N SER A 9 6.02 42.56 0.82
CA SER A 9 7.01 41.57 1.23
C SER A 9 7.06 40.44 0.20
N LEU A 10 8.20 40.31 -0.47
CA LEU A 10 8.63 39.10 -1.16
C LEU A 10 8.85 38.01 -0.10
N ALA A 11 7.77 37.57 0.56
CA ALA A 11 7.80 36.31 1.28
C ALA A 11 7.88 35.24 0.20
N ALA A 12 9.09 34.73 -0.06
CA ALA A 12 9.23 33.44 -0.70
C ALA A 12 8.25 32.50 0.03
N PRO A 13 7.42 31.72 -0.69
CA PRO A 13 6.55 30.77 -0.03
C PRO A 13 7.44 29.96 0.90
N ALA A 14 7.15 30.01 2.21
CA ALA A 14 7.85 29.16 3.15
C ALA A 14 7.84 27.75 2.56
N PRO A 15 8.98 27.05 2.51
CA PRO A 15 8.96 25.65 2.12
C PRO A 15 7.84 25.01 2.94
N ILE A 16 7.00 24.21 2.30
CA ILE A 16 5.92 23.47 2.96
C ILE A 16 6.64 22.47 3.88
N GLU A 17 7.12 22.95 5.01
CA GLU A 17 8.08 22.28 5.86
C GLU A 17 7.34 21.70 7.05
N ALA A 18 7.60 20.39 7.24
CA ALA A 18 7.48 19.61 8.46
C ALA A 18 6.38 20.05 9.42
N ASN A 19 5.31 19.24 9.49
CA ASN A 19 4.22 19.33 10.44
C ASN A 19 4.69 19.86 11.82
N PRO A 20 4.46 21.15 12.18
CA PRO A 20 5.00 21.71 13.42
C PRO A 20 4.41 21.01 14.63
N LEU A 21 3.20 20.44 14.51
CA LEU A 21 2.62 19.63 15.57
C LEU A 21 3.40 18.32 15.80
N CYS A 22 3.96 17.74 14.74
CA CYS A 22 4.82 16.57 14.85
C CYS A 22 6.12 16.93 15.56
N ARG A 23 6.78 18.02 15.14
CA ARG A 23 8.06 18.43 15.71
C ARG A 23 7.96 18.86 17.18
N TRP A 24 6.96 19.65 17.54
CA TRP A 24 6.86 20.28 18.86
C TRP A 24 5.99 19.49 19.86
N PHE A 25 4.96 18.81 19.38
CA PHE A 25 4.00 18.09 20.24
C PHE A 25 4.01 16.57 20.00
N GLY A 26 4.78 16.09 19.01
CA GLY A 26 4.80 14.68 18.65
C GLY A 26 3.48 14.18 18.06
N VAL A 27 2.68 15.08 17.49
CA VAL A 27 1.40 14.78 16.82
C VAL A 27 1.63 14.83 15.31
N CYS A 28 1.94 13.68 14.72
CA CYS A 28 2.30 13.59 13.31
C CYS A 28 1.07 13.22 12.48
N LEU A 29 0.56 14.21 11.75
CA LEU A 29 -0.65 14.11 10.93
C LEU A 29 -0.29 14.05 9.45
N TYR A 30 -0.93 13.13 8.74
CA TYR A 30 -0.70 12.84 7.33
C TYR A 30 -2.00 12.85 6.54
N SER A 31 -1.92 13.30 5.30
CA SER A 31 -3.00 13.37 4.32
C SER A 31 -2.43 13.15 2.92
N SER A 32 -3.24 12.66 1.98
CA SER A 32 -2.90 12.67 0.55
C SER A 32 -4.15 12.94 -0.26
N ARG A 33 -3.95 13.53 -1.44
CA ARG A 33 -4.97 13.52 -2.48
C ARG A 33 -5.23 12.10 -2.95
N GLY A 34 -6.43 11.87 -3.48
CA GLY A 34 -6.72 10.65 -4.22
C GLY A 34 -5.83 10.53 -5.45
N PHE A 35 -5.71 9.31 -5.96
CA PHE A 35 -4.93 9.01 -7.14
C PHE A 35 -5.59 7.90 -7.95
N GLU A 36 -5.25 7.86 -9.23
CA GLU A 36 -5.78 6.88 -10.18
C GLU A 36 -4.64 6.13 -10.86
N LEU A 37 -4.91 4.89 -11.25
CA LEU A 37 -3.98 4.06 -12.01
C LEU A 37 -4.75 3.33 -13.10
N THR A 38 -4.07 3.03 -14.21
CA THR A 38 -4.59 2.08 -15.20
C THR A 38 -3.72 0.84 -15.16
N VAL A 39 -4.32 -0.34 -15.15
CA VAL A 39 -3.59 -1.61 -15.22
C VAL A 39 -3.82 -2.24 -16.58
N VAL A 40 -2.73 -2.62 -17.23
CA VAL A 40 -2.74 -3.25 -18.54
C VAL A 40 -1.90 -4.52 -18.55
N ASP A 41 -2.22 -5.40 -19.48
CA ASP A 41 -1.44 -6.58 -19.81
C ASP A 41 -0.12 -6.15 -20.46
N ALA A 42 1.00 -6.67 -19.98
CA ALA A 42 2.32 -6.24 -20.44
C ALA A 42 2.58 -6.64 -21.90
N GLU A 43 2.02 -7.76 -22.34
CA GLU A 43 2.25 -8.32 -23.67
C GLU A 43 1.35 -7.68 -24.74
N THR A 44 0.08 -7.49 -24.42
CA THR A 44 -0.94 -7.01 -25.37
C THR A 44 -1.26 -5.53 -25.24
N GLY A 45 -0.90 -4.90 -24.12
CA GLY A 45 -1.25 -3.51 -23.80
C GLY A 45 -2.74 -3.30 -23.51
N ARG A 46 -3.55 -4.37 -23.46
CA ARG A 46 -4.99 -4.27 -23.22
C ARG A 46 -5.27 -4.01 -21.74
N PRO A 47 -6.31 -3.22 -21.40
CA PRO A 47 -6.71 -3.05 -20.01
C PRO A 47 -7.06 -4.36 -19.32
N LEU A 48 -6.73 -4.47 -18.03
CA LEU A 48 -7.02 -5.64 -17.22
C LEU A 48 -8.10 -5.34 -16.20
N SER A 49 -9.22 -6.05 -16.31
CA SER A 49 -10.29 -6.05 -15.30
C SER A 49 -10.03 -7.05 -14.18
N GLY A 50 -10.62 -6.78 -13.02
CA GLY A 50 -10.53 -7.65 -11.85
C GLY A 50 -9.14 -7.70 -11.21
N VAL A 51 -8.28 -6.71 -11.45
CA VAL A 51 -7.01 -6.56 -10.74
C VAL A 51 -7.32 -6.05 -9.35
N TYR A 52 -7.02 -6.85 -8.34
CA TYR A 52 -7.06 -6.42 -6.95
C TYR A 52 -5.84 -5.54 -6.66
N ALA A 53 -6.09 -4.40 -6.02
CA ALA A 53 -5.06 -3.46 -5.63
C ALA A 53 -5.15 -3.15 -4.14
N TRP A 54 -4.01 -3.15 -3.47
CA TRP A 54 -3.86 -2.72 -2.08
C TRP A 54 -2.85 -1.61 -2.01
N ALA A 55 -3.30 -0.45 -1.56
CA ALA A 55 -2.45 0.69 -1.32
C ALA A 55 -2.27 0.88 0.18
N GLU A 56 -1.03 1.06 0.63
CA GLU A 56 -0.68 1.18 2.04
C GLU A 56 0.33 2.30 2.29
N TRP A 57 0.10 3.08 3.34
CA TRP A 57 1.14 3.89 3.96
C TRP A 57 1.89 3.07 4.99
N VAL A 58 3.18 2.88 4.77
CA VAL A 58 4.07 2.24 5.73
C VAL A 58 4.65 3.31 6.64
N GLN A 59 4.64 3.08 7.96
CA GLN A 59 5.22 4.02 8.93
C GLN A 59 6.46 3.43 9.59
N TYR A 60 7.38 4.27 10.04
CA TYR A 60 8.48 3.82 10.89
C TYR A 60 8.00 3.55 12.32
N GLY A 61 8.74 2.70 13.00
CA GLY A 61 8.66 2.36 14.42
C GLY A 61 10.03 2.38 15.07
N TYR A 62 10.06 2.04 16.36
CA TYR A 62 11.28 2.05 17.18
C TYR A 62 12.39 1.11 16.65
N HIS A 63 12.04 0.09 15.84
CA HIS A 63 12.97 -0.91 15.32
C HIS A 63 12.96 -1.05 13.78
N GLY A 64 12.52 -0.02 13.03
CA GLY A 64 12.42 -0.06 11.56
C GLY A 64 11.00 0.16 11.06
N THR A 65 10.61 -0.45 9.93
CA THR A 65 9.24 -0.28 9.41
C THR A 65 8.22 -1.01 10.28
N ASN A 66 7.21 -0.27 10.71
CA ASN A 66 6.03 -0.77 11.38
C ASN A 66 4.91 -1.07 10.36
N GLY A 67 3.84 -1.68 10.85
CA GLY A 67 2.62 -1.98 10.10
C GLY A 67 1.98 -0.76 9.44
N PRO A 68 0.87 -0.96 8.72
CA PRO A 68 0.14 0.09 8.02
C PRO A 68 -0.26 1.25 8.92
N LEU A 69 -0.10 2.47 8.44
CA LEU A 69 -0.81 3.65 8.95
C LEU A 69 -2.21 3.76 8.34
N MET A 70 -2.33 3.42 7.05
CA MET A 70 -3.57 3.50 6.29
C MET A 70 -3.54 2.47 5.18
N ILE A 71 -4.66 1.78 4.96
CA ILE A 71 -4.87 0.86 3.85
C ILE A 71 -6.12 1.29 3.08
N GLN A 72 -6.03 1.27 1.76
CA GLN A 72 -7.18 1.25 0.87
C GLN A 72 -7.04 0.15 -0.16
N GLU A 73 -8.20 -0.36 -0.59
CA GLU A 73 -8.30 -1.42 -1.57
C GLU A 73 -9.11 -0.91 -2.76
N ALA A 74 -8.78 -1.40 -3.95
CA ALA A 74 -9.53 -1.14 -5.16
C ALA A 74 -9.53 -2.40 -6.04
N THR A 75 -10.48 -2.49 -6.96
CA THR A 75 -10.51 -3.52 -7.99
C THR A 75 -10.71 -2.84 -9.34
N SER A 76 -9.95 -3.25 -10.35
CA SER A 76 -10.02 -2.60 -11.65
C SER A 76 -11.31 -2.95 -12.38
N GLY A 77 -11.92 -1.94 -13.01
CA GLY A 77 -13.05 -2.11 -13.92
C GLY A 77 -12.63 -2.68 -15.29
N ASP A 78 -13.60 -2.77 -16.22
CA ASP A 78 -13.37 -3.28 -17.58
C ASP A 78 -12.39 -2.44 -18.40
N ASP A 79 -12.24 -1.16 -18.04
CA ASP A 79 -11.26 -0.23 -18.63
C ASP A 79 -9.89 -0.27 -17.94
N GLY A 80 -9.70 -1.20 -16.99
CA GLY A 80 -8.47 -1.37 -16.23
C GLY A 80 -8.19 -0.29 -15.19
N ARG A 81 -9.12 0.64 -14.94
CA ARG A 81 -8.89 1.74 -13.99
C ARG A 81 -9.05 1.30 -12.55
N LEU A 82 -8.14 1.80 -11.72
CA LEU A 82 -8.19 1.77 -10.26
C LEU A 82 -8.30 3.21 -9.76
N THR A 83 -9.24 3.46 -8.84
CA THR A 83 -9.43 4.77 -8.23
C THR A 83 -9.27 4.65 -6.72
N PHE A 84 -8.38 5.47 -6.15
CA PHE A 84 -8.18 5.59 -4.72
C PHE A 84 -8.63 6.98 -4.28
N PRO A 85 -9.63 7.10 -3.38
CA PRO A 85 -10.02 8.39 -2.83
C PRO A 85 -8.91 9.01 -1.99
N SER A 86 -9.07 10.27 -1.62
CA SER A 86 -8.13 10.98 -0.74
C SER A 86 -7.95 10.29 0.61
N TRP A 87 -6.74 10.40 1.17
CA TRP A 87 -6.35 9.80 2.44
C TRP A 87 -6.20 10.86 3.53
N GLY A 88 -6.47 10.46 4.76
CA GLY A 88 -6.31 11.31 5.92
C GLY A 88 -7.51 12.22 6.22
N VAL A 89 -7.36 13.10 7.21
CA VAL A 89 -6.17 13.24 8.07
C VAL A 89 -6.00 12.03 9.00
N ARG A 90 -4.80 11.41 9.03
CA ARG A 90 -4.45 10.30 9.94
C ARG A 90 -3.26 10.66 10.82
N GLN A 91 -3.36 10.34 12.10
CA GLN A 91 -2.24 10.43 13.02
C GLN A 91 -1.36 9.18 12.88
N GLY A 92 -0.07 9.36 12.56
CA GLY A 92 0.92 8.29 12.51
C GLY A 92 1.95 8.38 13.62
N SER A 93 2.98 7.55 13.51
CA SER A 93 4.04 7.47 14.49
C SER A 93 4.89 8.75 14.53
N ARG A 94 5.57 8.96 15.68
CA ARG A 94 6.59 10.00 15.86
C ARG A 94 7.88 9.73 15.08
N ALA A 95 8.05 8.52 14.55
CA ALA A 95 9.21 8.16 13.74
C ALA A 95 9.01 8.48 12.25
N GLY A 96 7.80 8.92 11.84
CA GLY A 96 7.54 9.31 10.47
C GLY A 96 6.91 8.21 9.62
N ILE A 97 6.66 8.55 8.36
CA ILE A 97 6.28 7.61 7.29
C ILE A 97 7.53 7.14 6.54
N ASP A 98 7.52 5.89 6.09
CA ASP A 98 8.58 5.33 5.26
C ASP A 98 8.57 5.94 3.86
N LEU A 99 9.66 6.63 3.50
CA LEU A 99 9.76 7.35 2.24
C LEU A 99 9.81 6.39 1.06
N GLY A 100 8.99 6.65 0.04
CA GLY A 100 8.83 5.73 -1.09
C GLY A 100 7.61 4.82 -0.93
N TYR A 101 7.18 4.55 0.30
CA TYR A 101 6.04 3.68 0.63
C TYR A 101 4.81 4.49 1.06
N ASP A 102 4.65 5.69 0.48
CA ASP A 102 3.67 6.70 0.87
C ASP A 102 2.72 7.15 -0.27
N PRO A 103 2.00 6.22 -0.95
CA PRO A 103 1.84 4.81 -0.62
C PRO A 103 2.67 3.84 -1.45
N ALA A 104 2.83 2.62 -0.90
CA ALA A 104 3.16 1.42 -1.66
C ALA A 104 1.87 0.76 -2.15
N VAL A 105 1.85 0.33 -3.41
CA VAL A 105 0.69 -0.28 -4.08
C VAL A 105 1.05 -1.67 -4.55
N ILE A 106 0.34 -2.69 -4.05
CA ILE A 106 0.45 -4.07 -4.51
C ILE A 106 -0.70 -4.35 -5.46
N LEU A 107 -0.39 -4.83 -6.66
CA LEU A 107 -1.35 -5.27 -7.67
C LEU A 107 -1.30 -6.77 -7.83
N PHE A 108 -2.48 -7.41 -7.85
CA PHE A 108 -2.62 -8.84 -8.00
C PHE A 108 -3.77 -9.19 -8.94
N ARG A 109 -3.54 -10.18 -9.80
CA ARG A 109 -4.56 -10.83 -10.64
C ARG A 109 -4.14 -12.28 -10.87
N SER A 110 -5.08 -13.22 -10.81
CA SER A 110 -4.80 -14.63 -11.11
C SER A 110 -4.16 -14.77 -12.49
N GLY A 111 -3.10 -15.60 -12.58
CA GLY A 111 -2.34 -15.78 -13.82
C GLY A 111 -1.34 -14.67 -14.15
N TYR A 112 -1.19 -13.65 -13.30
CA TYR A 112 -0.20 -12.57 -13.47
C TYR A 112 0.79 -12.54 -12.32
N ARG A 113 1.98 -12.00 -12.57
CA ARG A 113 2.95 -11.70 -11.51
C ARG A 113 2.42 -10.56 -10.64
N THR A 114 2.48 -10.75 -9.32
CA THR A 114 2.23 -9.68 -8.34
C THR A 114 3.21 -8.55 -8.60
N LEU A 115 2.70 -7.31 -8.62
CA LEU A 115 3.52 -6.11 -8.82
C LEU A 115 3.44 -5.22 -7.59
N LEU A 116 4.59 -4.92 -6.98
CA LEU A 116 4.75 -3.87 -6.00
C LEU A 116 5.20 -2.59 -6.70
N VAL A 117 4.47 -1.50 -6.47
CA VAL A 117 4.77 -0.16 -6.99
C VAL A 117 4.96 0.78 -5.82
N THR A 118 6.08 1.50 -5.83
CA THR A 118 6.44 2.51 -4.85
C THR A 118 6.72 3.83 -5.55
N ASN A 119 6.79 4.90 -4.77
CA ASN A 119 7.34 6.16 -5.22
C ASN A 119 8.88 6.02 -5.41
N ASP A 120 9.43 6.69 -6.42
CA ASP A 120 10.88 6.81 -6.60
C ASP A 120 11.45 7.85 -5.62
N VAL A 121 12.62 7.58 -5.06
CA VAL A 121 13.36 8.48 -4.15
C VAL A 121 14.48 9.17 -4.95
N PRO A 122 14.71 10.49 -4.80
CA PRO A 122 14.18 11.37 -3.75
C PRO A 122 12.78 11.93 -4.03
N LEU A 123 11.94 11.92 -3.00
CA LEU A 123 10.68 12.66 -2.96
C LEU A 123 10.90 14.06 -2.38
N PRO A 124 10.11 15.07 -2.81
CA PRO A 124 10.11 16.36 -2.12
C PRO A 124 9.59 16.20 -0.69
N GLY A 125 10.34 16.72 0.29
CA GLY A 125 9.98 16.68 1.72
C GLY A 125 10.77 15.64 2.53
N ASN A 126 10.26 15.33 3.73
CA ASN A 126 10.85 14.36 4.65
C ASN A 126 9.77 13.43 5.24
N GLU A 127 10.17 12.51 6.12
CA GLU A 127 9.32 11.53 6.81
C GLU A 127 8.19 12.16 7.66
N PHE A 128 8.21 13.48 7.87
CA PHE A 128 7.21 14.25 8.62
C PHE A 128 6.38 15.22 7.75
N ALA A 129 6.54 15.21 6.42
CA ALA A 129 5.69 15.97 5.52
C ALA A 129 4.22 15.55 5.70
N SER A 130 3.34 16.51 5.99
CA SER A 130 1.92 16.24 6.29
C SER A 130 1.09 15.92 5.05
N SER A 131 1.54 16.36 3.87
CA SER A 131 0.94 16.05 2.59
C SER A 131 1.81 15.02 1.87
N ARG A 132 1.26 13.83 1.68
CA ARG A 132 1.83 12.73 0.90
C ARG A 132 1.21 12.73 -0.50
N THR A 133 1.92 12.16 -1.46
CA THR A 133 1.41 12.06 -2.83
C THR A 133 2.00 10.82 -3.48
N PHE A 134 1.16 10.09 -4.23
CA PHE A 134 1.64 9.06 -5.11
C PHE A 134 2.09 9.69 -6.44
N THR A 135 3.39 9.68 -6.72
CA THR A 135 3.97 10.39 -7.87
C THR A 135 3.58 9.75 -9.21
N ARG A 136 3.08 8.50 -9.17
CA ARG A 136 2.67 7.71 -10.34
C ARG A 136 1.18 7.78 -10.63
N THR A 137 0.46 8.77 -10.08
CA THR A 137 -0.95 8.98 -10.44
C THR A 137 -1.13 9.15 -11.96
N GLY A 138 -2.14 8.52 -12.53
CA GLY A 138 -2.41 8.47 -13.97
C GLY A 138 -1.52 7.49 -14.76
N ALA A 139 -0.58 6.79 -14.12
CA ALA A 139 0.29 5.86 -14.81
C ALA A 139 -0.45 4.60 -15.30
N ALA A 140 -0.01 4.08 -16.44
CA ALA A 140 -0.37 2.75 -16.94
C ALA A 140 0.65 1.72 -16.42
N LEU A 141 0.24 0.92 -15.44
CA LEU A 141 1.04 -0.13 -14.83
C LEU A 141 0.84 -1.44 -15.59
N ARG A 142 1.96 -2.08 -15.95
CA ARG A 142 1.97 -3.29 -16.78
C ARG A 142 2.12 -4.54 -15.92
N LEU A 143 1.13 -5.42 -15.91
CA LEU A 143 1.24 -6.73 -15.29
C LEU A 143 1.73 -7.76 -16.30
N LYS A 144 2.77 -8.49 -15.93
CA LYS A 144 3.32 -9.59 -16.74
C LYS A 144 2.58 -10.87 -16.44
N SER A 145 2.27 -11.63 -17.47
CA SER A 145 1.72 -12.98 -17.29
C SER A 145 2.65 -13.85 -16.46
N PHE A 146 2.09 -14.68 -15.56
CA PHE A 146 2.86 -15.60 -14.74
C PHE A 146 3.17 -16.87 -15.54
N GLN A 147 4.46 -17.22 -15.62
CA GLN A 147 4.97 -18.40 -16.34
C GLN A 147 5.89 -19.25 -15.45
N GLY A 148 5.79 -19.08 -14.13
CA GLY A 148 6.61 -19.80 -13.16
C GLY A 148 6.02 -21.15 -12.75
N SER A 149 6.76 -21.86 -11.92
CA SER A 149 6.36 -23.09 -11.26
C SER A 149 5.27 -22.86 -10.20
N ARG A 150 4.63 -23.96 -9.78
CA ARG A 150 3.70 -23.94 -8.64
C ARG A 150 4.31 -23.38 -7.37
N MET A 151 5.58 -23.70 -7.10
CA MET A 151 6.28 -23.21 -5.91
C MET A 151 6.48 -21.69 -5.95
N GLU A 152 6.83 -21.14 -7.11
CA GLU A 152 6.90 -19.69 -7.31
C GLU A 152 5.53 -19.02 -7.24
N TRP A 153 4.46 -19.71 -7.64
CA TRP A 153 3.09 -19.21 -7.45
C TRP A 153 2.72 -19.16 -5.97
N LEU A 154 2.98 -20.23 -5.22
CA LEU A 154 2.76 -20.27 -3.77
C LEU A 154 3.57 -19.19 -3.05
N ASP A 155 4.80 -18.89 -3.49
CA ASP A 155 5.60 -17.81 -2.92
C ASP A 155 4.96 -16.44 -3.15
N GLN A 156 4.47 -16.16 -4.36
CA GLN A 156 3.72 -14.92 -4.62
C GLN A 156 2.45 -14.81 -3.77
N LEU A 157 1.72 -15.91 -3.58
CA LEU A 157 0.55 -15.93 -2.72
C LEU A 157 0.91 -15.66 -1.25
N ARG A 158 2.03 -16.20 -0.75
CA ARG A 158 2.54 -15.90 0.60
C ARG A 158 2.87 -14.41 0.76
N GLN A 159 3.59 -13.86 -0.22
CA GLN A 159 3.93 -12.43 -0.25
C GLN A 159 2.69 -11.54 -0.37
N LEU A 160 1.59 -12.03 -0.96
CA LEU A 160 0.35 -11.26 -0.99
C LEU A 160 -0.34 -11.18 0.37
N VAL A 161 -0.31 -12.26 1.19
CA VAL A 161 -0.90 -12.24 2.56
C VAL A 161 -0.13 -11.29 3.47
N PHE A 162 1.18 -11.45 3.52
CA PHE A 162 2.10 -10.66 4.35
C PHE A 162 3.19 -10.06 3.47
N PRO A 163 2.92 -8.93 2.82
CA PRO A 163 3.90 -8.34 1.95
C PRO A 163 5.10 -7.83 2.76
N PRO A 164 6.31 -7.86 2.17
CA PRO A 164 7.54 -7.42 2.85
C PRO A 164 7.62 -5.89 2.99
N LEU A 165 6.48 -5.20 3.13
CA LEU A 165 6.38 -3.76 3.35
C LEU A 165 6.56 -3.42 4.83
N SER A 166 5.96 -4.22 5.70
CA SER A 166 5.98 -4.00 7.14
C SER A 166 6.65 -5.17 7.84
N THR A 167 7.77 -4.92 8.53
CA THR A 167 8.47 -5.99 9.26
C THR A 167 7.68 -6.48 10.47
N ARG A 168 6.80 -5.64 11.05
CA ARG A 168 5.94 -5.96 12.20
C ARG A 168 4.62 -5.21 12.13
N VAL A 169 3.50 -5.92 12.18
CA VAL A 169 2.16 -5.33 12.35
C VAL A 169 1.72 -5.53 13.79
N SER A 170 1.39 -4.47 14.50
CA SER A 170 0.90 -4.55 15.89
C SER A 170 -0.53 -5.10 15.97
N ASP A 171 -0.93 -5.66 17.11
CA ASP A 171 -2.30 -6.15 17.34
C ASP A 171 -3.35 -5.05 17.12
N GLN A 172 -3.04 -3.81 17.50
CA GLN A 172 -3.90 -2.65 17.26
C GLN A 172 -4.09 -2.41 15.75
N GLN A 173 -3.02 -2.48 14.96
CA GLN A 173 -3.10 -2.31 13.51
C GLN A 173 -3.82 -3.49 12.84
N LEU A 174 -3.56 -4.73 13.29
CA LEU A 174 -4.29 -5.91 12.83
C LEU A 174 -5.79 -5.78 13.14
N ALA A 175 -6.16 -5.28 14.32
CA ALA A 175 -7.55 -5.03 14.68
C ALA A 175 -8.16 -3.92 13.82
N GLN A 176 -7.44 -2.82 13.60
CA GLN A 176 -7.88 -1.68 12.81
C GLN A 176 -8.14 -2.05 11.34
N PHE A 177 -7.30 -2.89 10.75
CA PHE A 177 -7.37 -3.27 9.33
C PHE A 177 -7.81 -4.72 9.11
N ARG A 178 -8.47 -5.31 10.11
CA ARG A 178 -8.86 -6.72 10.12
C ARG A 178 -9.63 -7.12 8.87
N SER A 179 -10.61 -6.31 8.47
CA SER A 179 -11.43 -6.57 7.28
C SER A 179 -10.61 -6.67 6.00
N GLN A 180 -9.65 -5.78 5.81
CA GLN A 180 -8.80 -5.73 4.64
C GLN A 180 -7.87 -6.96 4.61
N TYR A 181 -7.25 -7.30 5.74
CA TYR A 181 -6.46 -8.53 5.83
C TYR A 181 -7.28 -9.79 5.59
N LEU A 182 -8.51 -9.86 6.09
CA LEU A 182 -9.41 -11.00 5.85
C LEU A 182 -9.85 -11.09 4.38
N TYR A 183 -10.13 -9.96 3.73
CA TYR A 183 -10.50 -9.92 2.32
C TYR A 183 -9.35 -10.39 1.43
N ARG A 184 -8.16 -9.85 1.64
CA ARG A 184 -6.91 -10.30 1.02
C ARG A 184 -6.66 -11.80 1.23
N LEU A 185 -6.85 -12.28 2.45
CA LEU A 185 -6.70 -13.70 2.76
C LEU A 185 -7.73 -14.57 2.02
N ALA A 186 -8.95 -14.07 1.80
CA ALA A 186 -9.96 -14.76 1.01
C ALA A 186 -9.55 -14.87 -0.46
N ILE A 187 -9.00 -13.81 -1.06
CA ILE A 187 -8.42 -13.83 -2.41
C ILE A 187 -7.34 -14.92 -2.50
N VAL A 188 -6.36 -14.88 -1.61
CA VAL A 188 -5.27 -15.86 -1.59
C VAL A 188 -5.77 -17.29 -1.37
N SER A 189 -6.77 -17.47 -0.52
CA SER A 189 -7.38 -18.79 -0.27
C SER A 189 -8.06 -19.32 -1.54
N GLY A 190 -8.79 -18.48 -2.27
CA GLY A 190 -9.42 -18.85 -3.53
C GLY A 190 -8.40 -19.33 -4.57
N GLU A 191 -7.26 -18.64 -4.69
CA GLU A 191 -6.18 -19.05 -5.60
C GLU A 191 -5.51 -20.36 -5.17
N ALA A 192 -5.31 -20.55 -3.86
CA ALA A 192 -4.78 -21.81 -3.33
C ALA A 192 -5.74 -22.99 -3.59
N ASP A 193 -7.05 -22.75 -3.64
CA ASP A 193 -8.06 -23.76 -3.92
C ASP A 193 -8.05 -24.28 -5.36
N LEU A 194 -7.47 -23.52 -6.28
CA LEU A 194 -7.24 -23.96 -7.67
C LEU A 194 -6.06 -24.93 -7.81
N LEU A 195 -5.22 -25.09 -6.78
CA LEU A 195 -4.04 -25.93 -6.82
C LEU A 195 -4.33 -27.38 -6.40
N PRO A 196 -3.61 -28.39 -6.97
CA PRO A 196 -3.81 -29.80 -6.62
C PRO A 196 -3.52 -30.08 -5.14
N ARG A 197 -4.49 -30.66 -4.42
CA ARG A 197 -4.36 -31.03 -2.99
C ARG A 197 -3.39 -32.19 -2.73
N SER A 198 -3.05 -32.97 -3.76
CA SER A 198 -2.08 -34.07 -3.63
C SER A 198 -0.65 -33.57 -3.37
N ALA A 199 -0.39 -32.27 -3.54
CA ALA A 199 0.90 -31.64 -3.33
C ALA A 199 1.07 -31.23 -1.84
N PRO A 200 2.01 -31.82 -1.09
CA PRO A 200 2.19 -31.53 0.34
C PRO A 200 2.40 -30.04 0.64
N GLU A 201 3.10 -29.32 -0.24
CA GLU A 201 3.36 -27.88 -0.12
C GLU A 201 2.07 -27.04 -0.16
N VAL A 202 1.06 -27.49 -0.91
CA VAL A 202 -0.23 -26.80 -1.05
C VAL A 202 -1.06 -27.00 0.21
N GLU A 203 -1.12 -28.22 0.74
CA GLU A 203 -1.82 -28.52 1.98
C GLU A 203 -1.21 -27.79 3.18
N GLN A 204 0.14 -27.76 3.28
CA GLN A 204 0.82 -26.98 4.30
C GLN A 204 0.49 -25.49 4.19
N PHE A 205 0.48 -24.95 2.96
CA PHE A 205 0.12 -23.55 2.73
C PHE A 205 -1.33 -23.26 3.15
N LYS A 206 -2.30 -24.09 2.75
CA LYS A 206 -3.71 -23.95 3.15
C LYS A 206 -3.91 -24.03 4.65
N SER A 207 -3.19 -24.93 5.34
CA SER A 207 -3.19 -25.00 6.80
C SER A 207 -2.72 -23.68 7.42
N THR A 208 -1.65 -23.09 6.86
CA THR A 208 -1.14 -21.77 7.28
C THR A 208 -2.18 -20.67 7.06
N LEU A 209 -2.87 -20.66 5.92
CA LEU A 209 -3.95 -19.70 5.64
C LEU A 209 -5.11 -19.86 6.63
N HIS A 210 -5.47 -21.09 6.98
CA HIS A 210 -6.53 -21.37 7.95
C HIS A 210 -6.17 -20.85 9.35
N LEU A 211 -4.95 -21.12 9.83
CA LEU A 211 -4.46 -20.61 11.11
C LEU A 211 -4.41 -19.08 11.12
N THR A 212 -3.94 -18.48 10.03
CA THR A 212 -3.90 -17.02 9.86
C THR A 212 -5.30 -16.42 9.92
N ARG A 213 -6.29 -17.06 9.29
CA ARG A 213 -7.69 -16.63 9.34
C ARG A 213 -8.23 -16.64 10.77
N ARG A 214 -8.01 -17.74 11.50
CA ARG A 214 -8.43 -17.88 12.91
C ARG A 214 -7.81 -16.80 13.79
N MET A 215 -6.51 -16.55 13.63
CA MET A 215 -5.79 -15.49 14.33
C MET A 215 -6.42 -14.11 14.05
N LEU A 216 -6.65 -13.76 12.78
CA LEU A 216 -7.27 -12.49 12.40
C LEU A 216 -8.72 -12.35 12.92
N GLN A 217 -9.44 -13.47 13.05
CA GLN A 217 -10.78 -13.53 13.64
C GLN A 217 -10.77 -13.47 15.18
N GLY A 218 -9.61 -13.48 15.83
CA GLY A 218 -9.50 -13.49 17.29
C GLY A 218 -9.92 -14.82 17.94
N VAL A 219 -9.93 -15.92 17.17
CA VAL A 219 -10.19 -17.26 17.71
C VAL A 219 -8.89 -17.75 18.38
N PRO A 220 -8.90 -18.04 19.70
CA PRO A 220 -7.71 -18.56 20.39
C PRO A 220 -7.23 -19.87 19.74
N GLN A 221 -5.92 -20.11 19.78
CA GLN A 221 -5.28 -21.30 19.20
C GLN A 221 -5.68 -22.56 19.96
#